data_AF-A0A8I1Y7Z6-F1
#
_entry.id   AF-A0A8I1Y7Z6-F1
#
_cell.length_a   1.000
_cell.length_b   1.000
_cell.length_c   1.000
_cell.angle_alpha   90.00
_cell.angle_beta   90.00
_cell.angle_gamma   90.00
#
_symmetry.space_group_name_H-M   'P 1'
#
loop_
_entity.id
_entity.type
_entity.pdbx_description
1 polymer ?
#
loop_
_entity_poly.entity_id
_entity_poly.type
_entity_poly.pdbx_seq_one_letter_code
_entity_poly.pdbx_strand_id
1 'polypeptide(L)'
;MPRIDLANVPERKGTGYPAEFAVPCAERVRQRLGDAGGLADFGVNLMRLPPGNWSSQRHWHSDEDEFVYVLAGEVVLVEDGGETGCAPAIAQRFRKTPATGII
;
A
#
# COMPACT_ATOMS: atom_id res chain seq x y z
N MET A 1 9.14 -7.69 -23.52
CA MET A 1 8.94 -7.36 -22.09
C MET A 1 9.74 -6.09 -21.78
N PRO A 2 9.17 -4.89 -21.97
CA PRO A 2 9.88 -3.65 -21.68
C PRO A 2 10.07 -3.49 -20.16
N ARG A 3 11.27 -3.06 -19.76
CA ARG A 3 11.55 -2.65 -18.39
C ARG A 3 10.71 -1.40 -18.07
N ILE A 4 10.07 -1.37 -16.91
CA ILE A 4 9.39 -0.16 -16.42
C ILE A 4 10.45 0.83 -15.95
N ASP A 5 10.45 2.02 -16.53
CA ASP A 5 11.24 3.15 -16.05
C ASP A 5 10.46 3.90 -14.97
N LEU A 6 10.87 3.75 -13.72
CA LEU A 6 10.21 4.36 -12.56
C LEU A 6 10.17 5.89 -12.64
N ALA A 7 11.14 6.53 -13.31
CA ALA A 7 11.16 7.98 -13.47
C ALA A 7 10.00 8.49 -14.35
N ASN A 8 9.45 7.63 -15.22
CA ASN A 8 8.35 7.96 -16.11
C ASN A 8 6.98 7.52 -15.58
N VAL A 9 6.91 6.82 -14.44
CA VAL A 9 5.62 6.46 -13.83
C VAL A 9 5.14 7.62 -12.94
N PRO A 10 3.97 8.21 -13.20
CA PRO A 10 3.50 9.36 -12.42
C PRO A 10 3.34 9.05 -10.93
N GLU A 11 3.86 9.92 -10.09
CA GLU A 11 3.55 9.93 -8.66
C GLU A 11 2.16 10.53 -8.44
N ARG A 12 1.35 9.87 -7.60
CA ARG A 12 0.06 10.38 -7.14
C ARG A 12 0.09 10.51 -5.63
N LYS A 13 -0.02 11.74 -5.14
CA LYS A 13 -0.14 12.05 -3.71
C LYS A 13 -1.60 12.02 -3.26
N GLY A 14 -1.85 11.49 -2.07
CA GLY A 14 -3.13 11.55 -1.38
C GLY A 14 -4.00 10.31 -1.50
N THR A 15 -5.30 10.51 -1.30
CA THR A 15 -6.28 9.42 -1.19
C THR A 15 -7.60 9.79 -1.85
N GLY A 16 -8.39 8.75 -2.17
CA GLY A 16 -9.77 8.87 -2.65
C GLY A 16 -10.80 8.74 -1.54
N TYR A 17 -10.40 8.70 -0.26
CA TYR A 17 -11.34 8.67 0.86
C TYR A 17 -12.14 9.98 0.96
N PRO A 18 -13.37 9.93 1.49
CA PRO A 18 -14.09 11.13 1.93
C PRO A 18 -13.25 11.99 2.87
N ALA A 19 -13.54 13.30 2.92
CA ALA A 19 -12.71 14.29 3.61
C ALA A 19 -12.49 13.94 5.09
N GLU A 20 -13.51 13.42 5.76
CA GLU A 20 -13.49 12.98 7.15
C GLU A 20 -12.54 11.79 7.42
N PHE A 21 -12.18 11.02 6.39
CA PHE A 21 -11.28 9.86 6.48
C PHE A 21 -9.97 10.06 5.70
N ALA A 22 -9.79 11.21 5.05
CA ALA A 22 -8.67 11.42 4.14
C ALA A 22 -7.36 11.75 4.87
N VAL A 23 -7.45 12.45 6.00
CA VAL A 23 -6.30 13.06 6.69
C VAL A 23 -5.16 12.07 6.98
N PRO A 24 -5.39 10.86 7.53
CA PRO A 24 -4.30 9.94 7.84
C PRO A 24 -3.54 9.42 6.61
N CYS A 25 -4.18 9.45 5.43
CA CYS A 25 -3.62 8.99 4.16
C CYS A 25 -3.26 10.15 3.21
N ALA A 26 -3.35 11.41 3.65
CA ALA A 26 -3.32 12.56 2.75
C ALA A 26 -1.94 12.78 2.11
N GLU A 27 -0.88 12.33 2.76
CA GLU A 27 0.50 12.56 2.28
C GLU A 27 1.15 11.32 1.68
N ARG A 28 0.48 10.16 1.67
CA ARG A 28 0.99 8.96 0.99
C ARG A 28 1.18 9.24 -0.50
N VAL A 29 2.24 8.71 -1.08
CA VAL A 29 2.54 8.84 -2.51
C VAL A 29 2.56 7.45 -3.13
N ARG A 30 1.90 7.28 -4.29
CA ARG A 30 1.88 6.01 -5.03
C ARG A 30 2.30 6.17 -6.50
N GLN A 31 3.02 5.18 -7.00
CA GLN A 31 3.24 4.96 -8.44
C GLN A 31 2.63 3.60 -8.82
N ARG A 32 1.78 3.58 -9.85
CA ARG A 32 1.07 2.37 -10.29
C ARG A 32 1.88 1.63 -11.35
N LEU A 33 2.79 0.78 -10.90
CA LEU A 33 3.70 0.04 -11.77
C LEU A 33 2.95 -0.98 -12.63
N GLY A 34 1.90 -1.61 -12.09
CA GLY A 34 1.05 -2.54 -12.85
C GLY A 34 0.43 -1.87 -14.09
N ASP A 35 -0.21 -0.72 -13.88
CA ASP A 35 -0.77 0.10 -14.97
C ASP A 35 0.31 0.48 -16.00
N ALA A 36 1.47 0.94 -15.54
CA ALA A 36 2.59 1.31 -16.42
C ALA A 36 3.17 0.12 -17.21
N GLY A 37 3.05 -1.10 -16.67
CA GLY A 37 3.44 -2.35 -17.31
C GLY A 37 2.34 -3.01 -18.13
N GLY A 38 1.12 -2.46 -18.16
CA GLY A 38 -0.04 -3.03 -18.87
C GLY A 38 -0.64 -4.28 -18.22
N LEU A 39 -0.45 -4.48 -16.90
CA LEU A 39 -1.09 -5.58 -16.18
C LEU A 39 -2.59 -5.34 -16.03
N ALA A 40 -3.38 -6.41 -16.12
CA ALA A 40 -4.84 -6.37 -15.98
C ALA A 40 -5.36 -7.22 -14.80
N ASP A 41 -4.64 -8.26 -14.41
CA ASP A 41 -5.14 -9.24 -13.42
C ASP A 41 -4.87 -8.83 -11.96
N PHE A 42 -3.83 -8.03 -11.72
CA PHE A 42 -3.47 -7.55 -10.39
C PHE A 42 -2.73 -6.21 -10.45
N GLY A 43 -2.83 -5.45 -9.37
CA GLY A 43 -2.12 -4.18 -9.20
C GLY A 43 -0.72 -4.38 -8.60
N VAL A 44 0.26 -3.62 -9.08
CA VAL A 44 1.56 -3.45 -8.43
C VAL A 44 1.76 -1.97 -8.17
N ASN A 45 1.92 -1.59 -6.91
CA ASN A 45 2.11 -0.21 -6.49
C ASN A 45 3.44 -0.05 -5.75
N LEU A 46 4.20 0.99 -6.12
CA LEU A 46 5.28 1.49 -5.28
C LEU A 46 4.71 2.62 -4.42
N MET A 47 4.60 2.39 -3.11
CA MET A 47 4.06 3.36 -2.16
C MET A 47 5.16 3.92 -1.27
N ARG A 48 5.10 5.22 -1.01
CA ARG A 48 5.93 5.91 -0.02
C ARG A 48 5.03 6.53 1.03
N LEU A 49 5.31 6.24 2.29
CA LEU A 49 4.65 6.82 3.44
C LEU A 49 5.62 7.83 4.09
N PRO A 50 5.30 9.13 4.08
CA PRO A 50 5.95 10.08 4.97
C PRO A 50 5.70 9.69 6.43
N PRO A 51 6.58 10.09 7.37
CA PRO A 51 6.38 9.83 8.79
C PRO A 51 4.97 10.22 9.26
N GLY A 52 4.31 9.34 10.01
CA GLY A 52 2.97 9.54 10.55
C GLY A 52 1.81 9.34 9.56
N ASN A 53 2.07 8.91 8.33
CA ASN A 53 1.00 8.61 7.35
C ASN A 53 0.68 7.12 7.26
N TRP A 54 -0.56 6.86 6.88
CA TRP A 54 -1.12 5.54 6.74
C TRP A 54 -1.19 5.11 5.27
N SER A 55 -0.99 3.83 5.02
CA SER A 55 -1.17 3.22 3.70
C SER A 55 -2.61 3.15 3.26
N SER A 56 -3.59 3.17 4.17
CA SER A 56 -5.04 3.09 3.89
C SER A 56 -5.90 3.51 5.11
N GLN A 57 -7.20 3.27 5.07
CA GLN A 57 -7.99 3.06 6.29
C GLN A 57 -7.97 1.57 6.59
N ARG A 58 -8.03 1.17 7.86
CA ARG A 58 -7.98 -0.25 8.23
C ARG A 58 -9.14 -1.01 7.57
N HIS A 59 -8.82 -2.02 6.76
CA HIS A 59 -9.81 -2.76 5.98
C HIS A 59 -9.35 -4.20 5.71
N TRP A 60 -10.19 -4.92 4.97
CA TRP A 60 -9.92 -6.24 4.41
C TRP A 60 -10.64 -6.35 3.06
N HIS A 61 -10.16 -7.23 2.18
CA HIS A 61 -10.76 -7.46 0.87
C HIS A 61 -11.57 -8.77 0.87
N SER A 62 -12.79 -8.73 0.33
CA SER A 62 -13.64 -9.92 0.19
C SER A 62 -13.21 -10.83 -0.96
N ASP A 63 -12.64 -10.26 -2.02
CA ASP A 63 -12.44 -10.95 -3.30
C ASP A 63 -10.98 -10.95 -3.76
N GLU A 64 -10.13 -10.12 -3.15
CA GLU A 64 -8.75 -9.89 -3.55
C GLU A 64 -7.79 -10.33 -2.44
N ASP A 65 -6.76 -11.10 -2.80
CA ASP A 65 -5.59 -11.27 -1.94
C ASP A 65 -4.70 -10.03 -2.09
N GLU A 66 -4.03 -9.62 -1.01
CA GLU A 66 -3.10 -8.51 -1.01
C GLU A 66 -1.73 -8.95 -0.46
N PHE A 67 -0.66 -8.37 -0.98
CA PHE A 67 0.71 -8.62 -0.54
C PHE A 67 1.49 -7.32 -0.48
N VAL A 68 2.19 -7.12 0.64
CA VAL A 68 3.03 -5.95 0.87
C VAL A 68 4.46 -6.38 1.17
N TYR A 69 5.41 -5.66 0.58
CA TYR A 69 6.84 -5.87 0.79
C TYR A 69 7.52 -4.55 1.13
N VAL A 70 8.15 -4.49 2.30
CA VAL A 70 8.84 -3.27 2.76
C VAL A 70 10.21 -3.19 2.10
N LEU A 71 10.39 -2.18 1.24
CA LEU A 71 11.63 -1.97 0.49
C LEU A 71 12.68 -1.20 1.29
N ALA A 72 12.26 -0.20 2.06
CA ALA A 72 13.13 0.68 2.85
C ALA A 72 12.32 1.37 3.94
N GLY A 73 13.02 1.84 4.99
CA GLY A 73 12.40 2.47 6.15
C GLY A 73 11.73 1.47 7.08
N GLU A 74 11.00 2.01 8.06
CA GLU A 74 10.28 1.24 9.08
C GLU A 74 8.81 1.66 9.08
N VAL A 75 7.92 0.69 9.22
CA VAL A 75 6.47 0.88 9.25
C VAL A 75 5.85 -0.01 10.32
N VAL A 76 4.60 0.25 10.69
CA VAL A 76 3.88 -0.54 11.69
C VAL A 76 2.65 -1.14 11.04
N LEU A 77 2.58 -2.46 11.01
CA LEU A 77 1.35 -3.17 10.67
C LEU A 77 0.42 -3.13 11.88
N VAL A 78 -0.74 -2.49 11.73
CA VAL A 78 -1.81 -2.41 12.73
C VAL A 78 -2.94 -3.33 12.33
N GLU A 79 -3.17 -4.37 13.13
CA GLU A 79 -4.24 -5.35 12.95
C GLU A 79 -5.17 -5.38 14.16
N ASP A 80 -6.26 -6.15 14.10
CA ASP A 80 -7.15 -6.36 15.25
C ASP A 80 -6.42 -6.94 16.48
N GLY A 81 -5.37 -7.73 16.25
CA GLY A 81 -4.54 -8.32 17.31
C GLY A 81 -3.47 -7.39 17.90
N GLY A 82 -3.29 -6.19 17.36
CA GLY A 82 -2.30 -5.22 17.82
C GLY A 82 -1.35 -4.74 16.72
N GLU A 83 -0.18 -4.26 17.14
CA GLU A 83 0.81 -3.60 16.29
C GLU A 83 2.05 -4.47 16.11
N THR A 84 2.55 -4.54 14.87
CA THR A 84 3.77 -5.27 14.50
C THR A 84 4.71 -4.35 13.72
N GLY A 85 5.88 -4.07 14.29
CA GLY A 85 6.94 -3.34 13.59
C GLY A 85 7.49 -4.14 12.40
N CYS A 86 7.59 -3.48 11.25
CA CYS A 86 8.10 -4.07 10.01
C CYS A 86 9.31 -3.26 9.51
N ALA A 87 10.43 -3.95 9.32
CA ALA A 87 11.67 -3.41 8.77
C ALA A 87 11.83 -3.78 7.28
N PRO A 88 12.85 -3.28 6.58
CA PRO A 88 13.09 -3.66 5.19
C PRO A 88 13.26 -5.18 5.03
N ALA A 89 12.84 -5.69 3.86
CA ALA A 89 12.79 -7.11 3.54
C ALA A 89 11.74 -7.94 4.33
N ILE A 90 10.84 -7.29 5.06
CA ILE A 90 9.64 -7.94 5.61
C ILE A 90 8.52 -7.96 4.57
N ALA A 91 7.89 -9.13 4.47
CA ALA A 91 6.75 -9.41 3.60
C ALA A 91 5.51 -9.74 4.43
N GLN A 92 4.38 -9.12 4.10
CA GLN A 92 3.09 -9.38 4.74
C GLN A 92 2.07 -9.79 3.67
N ARG A 93 1.23 -10.76 3.99
CA ARG A 93 0.16 -11.25 3.10
C ARG A 93 -1.18 -11.08 3.79
N PHE A 94 -2.18 -10.71 3.02
CA PHE A 94 -3.57 -10.63 3.45
C PHE A 94 -4.38 -11.50 2.49
N ARG A 95 -4.99 -12.57 3.01
CA ARG A 95 -5.91 -13.38 2.20
C ARG A 95 -7.26 -12.70 2.14
N LYS A 96 -8.05 -12.99 1.10
CA LYS A 96 -9.47 -12.63 0.95
C LYS A 96 -10.40 -13.28 1.96
N THR A 97 -10.11 -13.06 3.23
CA THR A 97 -10.80 -13.57 4.41
C THR A 97 -10.87 -12.45 5.43
N PRO A 98 -11.88 -12.44 6.32
CA PRO A 98 -11.98 -11.41 7.34
C PRO A 98 -10.71 -11.33 8.20
N ALA A 99 -9.93 -10.27 8.01
CA ALA A 99 -8.76 -9.91 8.79
C ALA A 99 -8.46 -8.43 8.52
N THR A 100 -8.67 -7.57 9.51
CA THR A 100 -8.51 -6.12 9.30
C THR A 100 -7.08 -5.69 9.60
N GLY A 101 -6.41 -5.08 8.63
CA GLY A 101 -5.02 -4.68 8.74
C GLY A 101 -4.69 -3.39 8.00
N ILE A 102 -3.62 -2.72 8.42
CA ILE A 102 -3.07 -1.55 7.72
C ILE A 102 -1.59 -1.34 8.06
N ILE A 103 -0.80 -0.83 7.10
CA ILE A 103 0.60 -0.41 7.30
C ILE A 103 0.74 1.11 7.37
#